data_AF-A0A962JJ91-F1
#
_entry.id   AF-A0A962JJ91-F1
#
_cell.length_a   1.000
_cell.length_b   1.000
_cell.length_c   1.000
_cell.angle_alpha   90.00
_cell.angle_beta   90.00
_cell.angle_gamma   90.00
#
_symmetry.space_group_name_H-M   'P 1'
#
loop_
_entity.id
_entity.type
_entity.pdbx_description
1 polymer ?
#
loop_
_entity_poly.entity_id
_entity_poly.type
_entity_poly.pdbx_seq_one_letter_code
_entity_poly.pdbx_strand_id
1 'polypeptide(L)'
;TLAIVLPAMLSVRKEAKQDKLLQFAQRVWQINEGTEQQKIALAIAKTREFFERLGVDTSLSAYNISAEHIDNIISQLQSHKMTALGEKREINLDVCRQVLTQCL
;
A
#
# COMPACT_ATOMS: atom_id res chain seq x y z
N THR A 1 4.59 5.34 9.55
CA THR A 1 4.07 3.99 9.23
C THR A 1 3.00 3.99 8.14
N LEU A 2 1.93 4.79 8.25
CA LEU A 2 0.85 4.81 7.23
C LEU A 2 1.34 5.19 5.81
N ALA A 3 2.21 6.19 5.70
CA ALA A 3 2.80 6.62 4.43
C ALA A 3 3.62 5.52 3.73
N ILE A 4 4.14 4.56 4.51
CA ILE A 4 4.87 3.40 4.01
C ILE A 4 3.89 2.34 3.48
N VAL A 5 2.89 1.98 4.29
CA VAL A 5 2.00 0.86 4.00
C VAL A 5 0.93 1.21 2.96
N LEU A 6 0.40 2.43 2.95
CA LEU A 6 -0.74 2.79 2.10
C LEU A 6 -0.46 2.60 0.60
N PRO A 7 0.64 3.12 0.00
CA PRO A 7 0.90 2.92 -1.42
C PRO A 7 1.05 1.44 -1.80
N ALA A 8 1.75 0.67 -0.98
CA ALA A 8 1.92 -0.77 -1.17
C ALA A 8 0.58 -1.53 -1.07
N MET A 9 -0.25 -1.20 -0.08
CA MET A 9 -1.58 -1.79 0.10
C MET A 9 -2.48 -1.52 -1.11
N LEU A 10 -2.48 -0.28 -1.63
CA LEU A 10 -3.26 0.07 -2.82
C LEU A 10 -2.76 -0.68 -4.06
N SER A 11 -1.45 -0.92 -4.19
CA SER A 11 -0.87 -1.71 -5.28
C SER A 11 -1.28 -3.18 -5.21
N VAL A 12 -1.14 -3.82 -4.04
CA VAL A 12 -1.51 -5.24 -3.84
C VAL A 12 -3.02 -5.45 -3.99
N ARG A 13 -3.84 -4.50 -3.51
CA ARG A 13 -5.31 -4.59 -3.55
C ARG A 13 -5.93 -3.86 -4.75
N LYS A 14 -5.14 -3.51 -5.77
CA LYS A 14 -5.60 -2.67 -6.89
C LYS A 14 -6.81 -3.23 -7.63
N GLU A 15 -6.87 -4.54 -7.84
CA GLU A 15 -7.98 -5.20 -8.54
C GLU A 15 -9.27 -5.12 -7.71
N ALA A 16 -9.19 -5.49 -6.42
CA ALA A 16 -10.33 -5.43 -5.52
C ALA A 16 -10.84 -4.00 -5.26
N LYS A 17 -10.01 -2.97 -5.53
CA LYS A 17 -10.31 -1.55 -5.31
C LYS A 17 -10.34 -0.73 -6.61
N GLN A 18 -10.39 -1.37 -7.78
CA GLN A 18 -10.18 -0.73 -9.08
C GLN A 18 -11.08 0.48 -9.30
N ASP A 19 -12.41 0.33 -9.15
CA ASP A 19 -13.37 1.42 -9.38
C ASP A 19 -13.09 2.65 -8.53
N LYS A 20 -12.75 2.43 -7.24
CA LYS A 20 -12.46 3.51 -6.30
C LYS A 20 -11.09 4.13 -6.53
N LEU A 21 -10.09 3.35 -6.94
CA LEU A 21 -8.79 3.87 -7.31
C LEU A 21 -8.84 4.68 -8.60
N LEU A 22 -9.66 4.29 -9.56
CA LEU A 22 -9.90 5.07 -10.77
C LEU A 22 -10.60 6.40 -10.45
N GLN A 23 -11.63 6.35 -9.60
CA GLN A 23 -12.30 7.55 -9.10
C GLN A 23 -11.33 8.48 -8.35
N PHE A 24 -10.44 7.91 -7.52
CA PHE A 24 -9.40 8.65 -6.80
C PHE A 24 -8.39 9.31 -7.76
N ALA A 25 -7.92 8.57 -8.76
CA ALA A 25 -7.02 9.06 -9.79
C ALA A 25 -7.60 10.28 -10.53
N GLN A 26 -8.87 10.21 -10.90
CA GLN A 26 -9.54 11.30 -11.64
C GLN A 26 -9.86 12.50 -10.73
N ARG A 27 -10.47 12.28 -9.56
CA ARG A 27 -11.01 13.39 -8.77
C ARG A 27 -9.98 14.10 -7.90
N VAL A 28 -9.02 13.35 -7.36
CA VAL A 28 -8.01 13.91 -6.45
C VAL A 28 -6.77 14.32 -7.24
N TRP A 29 -6.31 13.46 -8.15
CA TRP A 29 -5.08 13.69 -8.90
C TRP A 29 -5.28 14.26 -10.30
N GLN A 30 -6.53 14.44 -10.75
CA GLN A 30 -6.86 14.97 -12.09
C GLN A 30 -6.25 14.17 -13.24
N ILE A 31 -6.09 12.85 -13.06
CA ILE A 31 -5.51 11.96 -14.06
C ILE A 31 -6.62 11.40 -14.96
N ASN A 32 -6.79 12.00 -16.14
CA ASN A 32 -7.87 11.66 -17.07
C ASN A 32 -7.41 10.88 -18.31
N GLU A 33 -6.11 10.85 -18.59
CA GLU A 33 -5.51 10.21 -19.77
C GLU A 33 -4.91 8.83 -19.46
N GLY A 34 -4.75 7.99 -20.49
CA GLY A 34 -4.20 6.63 -20.38
C GLY A 34 -5.25 5.54 -20.10
N THR A 35 -4.78 4.30 -19.95
CA THR A 35 -5.61 3.15 -19.57
C THR A 35 -5.97 3.20 -18.08
N GLU A 36 -7.01 2.46 -17.66
CA GLU A 36 -7.39 2.39 -16.24
C GLU A 36 -6.23 1.96 -15.35
N GLN A 37 -5.45 0.96 -15.77
CA GLN A 37 -4.29 0.49 -15.02
C GLN A 37 -3.21 1.57 -14.91
N GLN A 38 -2.97 2.33 -15.98
CA GLN A 38 -2.02 3.45 -15.96
C GLN A 38 -2.48 4.56 -15.01
N LYS A 39 -3.77 4.92 -15.03
CA LYS A 39 -4.34 5.93 -14.13
C LYS A 39 -4.18 5.55 -12.67
N ILE A 40 -4.50 4.29 -12.34
CA ILE A 40 -4.37 3.77 -10.97
C ILE A 40 -2.90 3.76 -10.54
N ALA A 41 -2.00 3.24 -11.38
CA ALA A 41 -0.57 3.22 -11.07
C ALA A 41 -0.02 4.63 -10.82
N LEU A 42 -0.39 5.60 -11.67
CA LEU A 42 0.04 6.99 -11.54
C LEU A 42 -0.54 7.67 -10.29
N ALA A 43 -1.79 7.37 -9.92
CA ALA A 43 -2.37 7.89 -8.69
C ALA A 43 -1.66 7.36 -7.44
N ILE A 44 -1.27 6.09 -7.43
CA ILE A 44 -0.48 5.49 -6.34
C ILE A 44 0.91 6.14 -6.28
N ALA A 45 1.57 6.33 -7.43
CA ALA A 45 2.86 7.01 -7.52
C ALA A 45 2.79 8.46 -7.00
N LYS A 46 1.80 9.25 -7.45
CA LYS A 46 1.57 10.62 -6.96
C LYS A 46 1.29 10.68 -5.46
N THR A 47 0.59 9.68 -4.92
CA THR A 47 0.35 9.58 -3.48
C THR A 47 1.65 9.35 -2.71
N ARG A 48 2.56 8.52 -3.24
CA ARG A 48 3.90 8.34 -2.68
C ARG A 48 4.71 9.64 -2.72
N GLU A 49 4.81 10.26 -3.90
CA GLU A 49 5.52 11.54 -4.10
C GLU A 49 5.00 12.63 -3.17
N PHE A 50 3.69 12.67 -2.93
CA PHE A 50 3.09 13.64 -2.02
C PHE A 50 3.57 13.48 -0.58
N PHE A 51 3.64 12.25 -0.06
CA PHE A 51 4.17 12.03 1.28
C PHE A 51 5.66 12.40 1.38
N GLU A 52 6.45 12.05 0.37
CA GLU A 52 7.89 12.38 0.33
C GLU A 52 8.11 13.89 0.27
N ARG A 53 7.28 14.63 -0.47
CA ARG A 53 7.31 16.10 -0.50
C ARG A 53 6.97 16.74 0.85
N LEU A 54 6.23 16.05 1.71
CA LEU A 54 5.96 16.48 3.08
C LEU A 54 7.08 16.07 4.05
N GLY A 55 8.16 15.46 3.56
CA GLY A 55 9.27 14.98 4.38
C GLY A 55 8.97 13.67 5.10
N VAL A 56 8.02 12.87 4.61
CA VAL A 56 7.66 11.57 5.20
C VAL A 56 8.09 10.45 4.27
N ASP A 57 9.09 9.67 4.68
CA ASP A 57 9.56 8.54 3.89
C ASP A 57 8.48 7.45 3.75
N THR A 58 8.47 6.81 2.58
CA THR A 58 7.42 5.88 2.14
C THR A 58 7.91 4.44 1.94
N SER A 59 9.12 4.13 2.36
CA SER A 59 9.68 2.78 2.39
C SER A 59 10.07 2.36 3.81
N LEU A 60 10.09 1.05 4.06
CA LEU A 60 10.60 0.47 5.31
C LEU A 60 12.12 0.66 5.42
N SER A 61 12.83 0.59 4.29
CA SER A 61 14.28 0.74 4.19
C SER A 61 14.77 2.10 4.70
N ALA A 62 14.01 3.18 4.48
CA ALA A 62 14.33 4.50 5.03
C ALA A 62 14.37 4.55 6.57
N TYR A 63 13.71 3.61 7.24
CA TYR A 63 13.69 3.49 8.70
C TYR A 63 14.56 2.33 9.21
N ASN A 64 15.50 1.84 8.39
CA ASN A 64 16.36 0.70 8.70
C ASN A 64 15.60 -0.61 8.95
N ILE A 65 14.41 -0.77 8.37
CA ILE A 65 13.64 -2.01 8.42
C ILE A 65 13.86 -2.76 7.10
N SER A 66 14.60 -3.86 7.18
CA SER A 66 14.94 -4.74 6.05
C SER A 66 13.97 -5.94 5.96
N ALA A 67 14.14 -6.76 4.91
CA ALA A 67 13.37 -7.98 4.69
C ALA A 67 13.42 -8.97 5.87
N GLU A 68 14.53 -9.02 6.62
CA GLU A 68 14.71 -9.94 7.76
C GLU A 68 13.72 -9.65 8.91
N HIS A 69 13.20 -8.43 8.97
CA HIS A 69 12.25 -8.00 9.99
C HIS A 69 10.80 -8.40 9.66
N ILE A 70 10.49 -8.77 8.41
CA ILE A 70 9.12 -9.05 7.98
C ILE A 70 8.54 -10.24 8.75
N ASP A 71 9.32 -11.31 8.94
CA ASP A 71 8.86 -12.50 9.67
C ASP A 71 8.41 -12.16 11.09
N ASN A 72 9.19 -11.34 11.79
CA ASN A 72 8.85 -10.89 13.13
C ASN A 72 7.55 -10.05 13.14
N ILE A 73 7.37 -9.17 12.16
CA ILE A 73 6.14 -8.37 12.03
C ILE A 73 4.92 -9.27 11.80
N ILE A 74 5.04 -10.29 10.94
CA ILE A 74 3.95 -11.24 10.65
C ILE A 74 3.60 -12.07 11.91
N SER A 75 4.60 -12.54 12.65
CA SER A 75 4.38 -13.24 13.92
C SER A 75 3.65 -12.38 14.95
N GLN A 76 3.95 -11.07 15.01
CA GLN A 76 3.25 -10.14 15.89
C GLN A 76 1.80 -9.89 15.44
N LEU A 77 1.54 -9.79 14.12
CA LEU A 77 0.16 -9.71 13.63
C LEU A 77 -0.64 -10.96 14.03
N GLN A 78 -0.03 -12.14 13.93
CA GLN A 78 -0.66 -13.39 14.35
C GLN A 78 -0.95 -13.42 15.86
N SER A 79 0.02 -13.05 16.71
CA SER A 79 -0.13 -13.04 18.17
C SER A 79 -1.25 -12.08 18.61
N HIS A 80 -1.39 -10.96 17.91
CA HIS A 80 -2.46 -9.98 18.12
C HIS A 80 -3.80 -10.34 17.45
N LYS A 81 -3.92 -11.54 16.85
CA LYS A 81 -5.11 -12.02 16.15
C LYS A 81 -5.54 -11.13 14.96
N MET A 82 -4.59 -10.42 14.36
CA MET A 82 -4.77 -9.60 13.17
C MET A 82 -4.65 -10.44 11.90
N THR A 83 -5.44 -11.52 11.80
CA THR A 83 -5.33 -12.54 10.75
C THR A 83 -6.35 -12.38 9.61
N ALA A 84 -7.29 -11.43 9.72
CA ALA A 84 -8.33 -11.17 8.73
C ALA A 84 -8.71 -9.68 8.73
N LEU A 85 -7.88 -8.85 8.10
CA LEU A 85 -7.99 -7.40 8.08
C LEU A 85 -8.73 -6.87 6.83
N GLY A 86 -8.98 -5.56 6.79
CA GLY A 86 -9.61 -4.86 5.67
C GLY A 86 -11.14 -4.91 5.69
N GLU A 87 -11.78 -4.11 4.82
CA GLU A 87 -13.24 -3.92 4.84
C GLU A 87 -14.04 -5.23 4.60
N LYS A 88 -13.45 -6.18 3.87
CA LYS A 88 -14.04 -7.48 3.54
C LYS A 88 -13.45 -8.63 4.37
N ARG A 89 -12.55 -8.34 5.32
CA ARG A 89 -11.79 -9.35 6.10
C ARG A 89 -10.97 -10.33 5.25
N GLU A 90 -10.55 -9.90 4.07
CA GLU A 90 -9.79 -10.71 3.10
C GLU A 90 -8.28 -10.52 3.19
N ILE A 91 -7.79 -9.61 4.05
CA ILE A 91 -6.36 -9.37 4.21
C ILE A 91 -5.84 -10.33 5.28
N ASN A 92 -5.40 -11.51 4.84
CA ASN A 92 -4.76 -12.51 5.69
C ASN A 92 -3.26 -12.22 5.90
N LEU A 93 -2.57 -13.06 6.67
CA LEU A 93 -1.14 -12.89 6.94
C LEU A 93 -0.27 -12.96 5.67
N ASP A 94 -0.68 -13.75 4.66
CA ASP A 94 0.03 -13.82 3.38
C ASP A 94 -0.06 -12.50 2.61
N VAL A 95 -1.26 -11.89 2.56
CA VAL A 95 -1.45 -10.57 1.98
C VAL A 95 -0.69 -9.50 2.77
N CYS A 96 -0.67 -9.59 4.10
CA CYS A 96 0.14 -8.70 4.93
C CYS A 96 1.63 -8.80 4.56
N ARG A 97 2.15 -10.01 4.37
CA ARG A 97 3.53 -10.24 3.94
C ARG A 97 3.80 -9.63 2.58
N GLN A 98 2.93 -9.86 1.60
CA GLN A 98 3.06 -9.26 0.27
C GLN A 98 3.13 -7.73 0.33
N VAL A 99 2.26 -7.11 1.14
CA VAL A 99 2.26 -5.66 1.34
C VAL A 99 3.56 -5.19 1.98
N LEU A 100 4.04 -5.85 3.05
CA LEU A 100 5.29 -5.47 3.72
C LEU A 100 6.50 -5.62 2.81
N THR A 101 6.57 -6.69 2.00
CA THR A 101 7.62 -6.87 1.00
C THR A 101 7.61 -5.75 -0.04
N GLN A 102 6.43 -5.29 -0.46
CA GLN A 102 6.29 -4.17 -1.40
C GLN A 102 6.66 -2.81 -0.78
N CYS A 103 6.77 -2.73 0.54
CA CYS A 103 7.19 -1.53 1.26
C CYS A 103 8.72 -1.40 1.40
N LEU A 104 9.49 -2.46 1.13
CA LEU A 104 10.96 -2.41 1.18
C LEU A 104 11.52 -1.48 0.11
#